data_AF-A0A4D9ERH3-F1
#
_entry.id   AF-A0A4D9ERH3-F1
#
_cell.length_a   1.000
_cell.length_b   1.000
_cell.length_c   1.000
_cell.angle_alpha   90.00
_cell.angle_beta   90.00
_cell.angle_gamma   90.00
#
_symmetry.space_group_name_H-M   'P 1'
#
loop_
_entity.id
_entity.type
_entity.pdbx_description
1 polymer ?
#
loop_
_entity_poly.entity_id
_entity_poly.type
_entity_poly.pdbx_seq_one_letter_code
_entity_poly.pdbx_strand_id
1 'polypeptide(L)'
;MLSATFKLCCGISQEHLRKMTGLKRMALSAIGHGTRGLMSKGSHCLSSTVPDYIRRIMWKDPAAGEKHGSEVNSSWFSNTELSYVNQGEATLRGALEILQQQDGWQTETYQGKGELVLSTVLPRLGKVFRMETVLDVPVDQLYYELFEKLEQMPEWNPTLSRVKILQRIGKDTLLTHEITAQRPGNLIGQRDFVSIRHCWKKETTVYLVGTATHSEFMPMQKGQVR
;
A
#
# COMPACT_ATOMS: atom_id res chain seq x y z
N MET A 1 15.11 -17.60 7.85
CA MET A 1 14.39 -16.31 7.86
C MET A 1 12.92 -16.61 7.64
N LEU A 2 12.00 -15.93 8.34
CA LEU A 2 10.56 -16.16 8.15
C LEU A 2 10.12 -15.37 6.90
N SER A 3 9.60 -16.06 5.89
CA SER A 3 9.12 -15.44 4.66
C SER A 3 7.78 -14.73 4.87
N ALA A 4 7.59 -13.57 4.27
CA ALA A 4 6.35 -12.81 4.31
C ALA A 4 5.43 -13.19 3.15
N THR A 5 4.15 -13.45 3.43
CA THR A 5 3.12 -13.52 2.37
C THR A 5 2.61 -12.12 2.10
N PHE A 6 2.86 -11.60 0.90
CA PHE A 6 2.38 -10.30 0.46
C PHE A 6 1.12 -10.47 -0.40
N LYS A 7 0.02 -9.86 0.04
CA LYS A 7 -1.23 -9.79 -0.72
C LYS A 7 -1.53 -8.34 -1.06
N LEU A 8 -1.56 -8.03 -2.35
CA LEU A 8 -1.96 -6.71 -2.84
C LEU A 8 -3.32 -6.82 -3.51
N CYS A 9 -4.33 -6.14 -2.96
CA CYS A 9 -5.64 -5.98 -3.57
C CYS A 9 -5.83 -4.54 -4.02
N CYS A 10 -6.06 -4.30 -5.31
CA CYS A 10 -6.30 -2.96 -5.83
C CYS A 10 -7.48 -2.93 -6.81
N GLY A 11 -8.38 -1.97 -6.60
CA GLY A 11 -9.43 -1.63 -7.55
C GLY A 11 -8.92 -0.60 -8.56
N ILE A 12 -9.27 -0.79 -9.84
CA ILE A 12 -8.95 0.21 -10.88
C ILE A 12 -10.25 0.89 -11.29
N SER A 13 -10.38 2.18 -10.96
CA SER A 13 -11.57 3.00 -11.28
C SER A 13 -11.72 3.23 -12.80
N GLN A 14 -10.62 3.27 -13.54
CA GLN A 14 -10.57 3.63 -14.96
C GLN A 14 -10.70 2.41 -15.88
N GLU A 15 -11.73 2.38 -16.72
CA GLU A 15 -12.08 1.24 -17.58
C GLU A 15 -10.95 0.82 -18.55
N HIS A 16 -10.24 1.79 -19.14
CA HIS A 16 -9.16 1.53 -20.10
C HIS A 16 -7.97 0.79 -19.46
N LEU A 17 -7.72 1.03 -18.17
CA LEU A 17 -6.64 0.36 -17.43
C LEU A 17 -7.01 -1.08 -17.01
N ARG A 18 -8.30 -1.43 -16.99
CA ARG A 18 -8.78 -2.79 -16.63
C ARG A 18 -8.42 -3.86 -17.65
N LYS A 19 -8.18 -3.47 -18.90
CA LYS A 19 -7.91 -4.36 -20.05
C LYS A 19 -6.42 -4.56 -20.36
N MET A 20 -5.52 -3.80 -19.73
CA MET A 20 -4.08 -3.82 -20.08
C MET A 20 -3.25 -4.78 -19.22
N THR A 21 -2.65 -5.79 -19.87
CA THR A 21 -1.72 -6.77 -19.26
C THR A 21 -0.31 -6.19 -19.00
N GLY A 22 0.06 -5.10 -19.67
CA GLY A 22 1.38 -4.45 -19.51
C GLY A 22 1.56 -3.74 -18.16
N LEU A 23 0.52 -3.08 -17.65
CA LEU A 23 0.55 -2.42 -16.34
C LEU A 23 0.75 -3.43 -15.19
N LYS A 24 0.13 -4.62 -15.33
CA LYS A 24 0.28 -5.75 -14.40
C LYS A 24 1.73 -6.22 -14.33
N ARG A 25 2.38 -6.43 -15.50
CA ARG A 25 3.80 -6.79 -15.58
C ARG A 25 4.73 -5.75 -14.97
N MET A 26 4.43 -4.45 -15.14
CA MET A 26 5.25 -3.39 -14.56
C MET A 26 5.12 -3.27 -13.04
N ALA A 27 3.91 -3.43 -12.48
CA ALA A 27 3.70 -3.44 -11.04
C ALA A 27 4.39 -4.64 -10.37
N LEU A 28 4.26 -5.83 -10.96
CA LEU A 28 4.98 -7.04 -10.54
C LEU A 28 6.50 -6.85 -10.64
N SER A 29 6.98 -6.35 -11.78
CA SER A 29 8.40 -6.06 -11.99
C SER A 29 8.94 -5.02 -11.01
N ALA A 30 8.15 -4.03 -10.59
CA ALA A 30 8.60 -3.03 -9.61
C ALA A 30 8.75 -3.64 -8.22
N ILE A 31 7.81 -4.50 -7.80
CA ILE A 31 7.87 -5.20 -6.52
C ILE A 31 9.00 -6.24 -6.54
N GLY A 32 9.11 -7.02 -7.61
CA GLY A 32 10.14 -8.06 -7.78
C GLY A 32 11.56 -7.54 -8.04
N HIS A 33 11.73 -6.40 -8.73
CA HIS A 33 13.04 -5.75 -8.86
C HIS A 33 13.43 -4.99 -7.59
N GLY A 34 12.47 -4.41 -6.86
CA GLY A 34 12.73 -3.76 -5.56
C GLY A 34 13.32 -4.75 -4.56
N THR A 35 12.75 -5.96 -4.47
CA THR A 35 13.25 -7.02 -3.58
C THR A 35 14.62 -7.54 -4.02
N ARG A 36 14.85 -7.73 -5.33
CA ARG A 36 16.16 -8.18 -5.85
C ARG A 36 17.24 -7.09 -5.75
N GLY A 37 16.88 -5.82 -5.88
CA GLY A 37 17.75 -4.66 -5.67
C GLY A 37 18.12 -4.47 -4.20
N LEU A 38 17.19 -4.75 -3.28
CA LEU A 38 17.42 -4.81 -1.85
C LEU A 38 18.41 -5.93 -1.48
N MET A 39 18.40 -7.04 -2.22
CA MET A 39 19.38 -8.13 -2.06
C MET A 39 20.72 -7.89 -2.77
N SER A 40 20.78 -7.06 -3.82
CA SER A 40 21.98 -6.86 -4.64
C SER A 40 22.84 -5.65 -4.27
N LYS A 41 22.32 -4.69 -3.50
CA LYS A 41 23.14 -3.69 -2.81
C LYS A 41 23.79 -4.36 -1.61
N GLY A 42 24.95 -4.98 -1.87
CA GLY A 42 25.71 -5.74 -0.90
C GLY A 42 26.00 -4.99 0.39
N SER A 43 25.79 -5.68 1.51
CA SER A 43 26.87 -6.02 2.44
C SER A 43 27.95 -4.95 2.65
N HIS A 44 27.56 -3.77 3.13
CA HIS A 44 28.43 -2.95 3.97
C HIS A 44 27.62 -2.59 5.22
N CYS A 45 27.77 -3.42 6.26
CA CYS A 45 27.37 -3.19 7.65
C CYS A 45 26.25 -2.16 7.88
N LEU A 46 25.02 -2.45 7.44
CA LEU A 46 23.85 -1.79 8.01
C LEU A 46 23.44 -2.61 9.23
N SER A 47 23.85 -2.10 10.40
CA SER A 47 23.51 -2.61 11.72
C SER A 47 22.08 -3.17 11.74
N SER A 48 21.96 -4.47 12.05
CA SER A 48 20.73 -5.26 12.12
C SER A 48 19.80 -4.84 13.25
N THR A 49 19.88 -3.60 13.70
CA THR A 49 19.17 -3.10 14.87
C THR A 49 18.17 -2.08 14.40
N VAL A 50 16.93 -2.54 14.18
CA VAL A 50 15.75 -1.67 14.23
C VAL A 50 15.87 -0.85 15.53
N PRO A 51 15.96 0.49 15.47
CA PRO A 51 16.13 1.32 16.66
C PRO A 51 15.10 0.98 17.75
N ASP A 52 15.53 0.84 19.01
CA ASP A 52 14.68 0.36 20.10
C ASP A 52 13.39 1.17 20.32
N TYR A 53 13.38 2.45 19.90
CA TYR A 53 12.16 3.25 19.93
C TYR A 53 11.08 2.71 18.97
N ILE A 54 11.48 2.11 17.84
CA ILE A 54 10.57 1.46 16.89
C ILE A 54 10.01 0.18 17.51
N ARG A 55 10.83 -0.63 18.20
CA ARG A 55 10.31 -1.80 18.96
C ARG A 55 9.27 -1.42 20.00
N ARG A 56 9.48 -0.30 20.71
CA ARG A 56 8.56 0.21 21.74
C ARG A 56 7.23 0.72 21.16
N ILE A 57 7.21 1.13 19.89
CA ILE A 57 5.97 1.48 19.17
C ILE A 57 5.30 0.21 18.60
N MET A 58 6.07 -0.84 18.32
CA MET A 58 5.61 -2.05 17.65
C MET A 58 5.00 -3.12 18.56
N TRP A 59 5.32 -3.15 19.85
CA TRP A 59 4.81 -4.18 20.77
C TRP A 59 3.75 -3.60 21.71
N LYS A 60 2.47 -3.76 21.37
CA LYS A 60 1.41 -3.75 22.38
C LYS A 60 1.44 -5.13 23.02
N ASP A 61 1.81 -5.20 24.29
CA ASP A 61 1.85 -6.46 25.03
C ASP A 61 0.48 -7.16 25.00
N PRO A 62 0.41 -8.44 24.62
CA PRO A 62 -0.84 -9.21 24.62
C PRO A 62 -1.36 -9.52 26.03
N ALA A 63 -0.62 -9.13 27.09
CA ALA A 63 -1.00 -9.33 28.49
C ALA A 63 -1.93 -8.23 29.04
N ALA A 64 -2.17 -7.14 28.30
CA ALA A 64 -3.16 -6.14 28.68
C ALA A 64 -4.53 -6.54 28.11
N GLY A 65 -5.36 -7.15 28.96
CA GLY A 65 -6.68 -7.69 28.62
C GLY A 65 -7.48 -6.81 27.66
N GLU A 66 -7.96 -7.43 26.59
CA GLU A 66 -8.78 -6.82 25.55
C GLU A 66 -10.12 -6.34 26.12
N LYS A 67 -10.16 -5.08 26.51
CA LYS A 67 -11.31 -4.21 26.32
C LYS A 67 -10.79 -2.91 25.72
N HIS A 68 -10.93 -2.78 24.40
CA HIS A 68 -11.36 -1.56 23.69
C HIS A 68 -11.07 -1.73 22.21
N GLY A 69 -12.12 -1.68 21.38
CA GLY A 69 -11.98 -1.03 20.09
C GLY A 69 -11.39 0.34 20.37
N SER A 70 -10.35 0.72 19.64
CA SER A 70 -9.69 2.01 19.81
C SER A 70 -10.71 3.12 19.62
N GLU A 71 -11.33 3.54 20.71
CA GLU A 71 -12.12 4.76 20.77
C GLU A 71 -11.08 5.86 20.62
N VAL A 72 -10.87 6.27 19.37
CA VAL A 72 -10.04 7.40 19.00
C VAL A 72 -10.54 8.56 19.85
N ASN A 73 -9.73 9.05 20.78
CA ASN A 73 -10.09 10.21 21.58
C ASN A 73 -10.22 11.40 20.63
N SER A 74 -11.44 11.66 20.17
CA SER A 74 -11.79 12.61 19.12
C SER A 74 -11.38 14.05 19.46
N SER A 75 -11.03 14.32 20.72
CA SER A 75 -10.52 15.61 21.19
C SER A 75 -9.14 15.99 20.62
N TRP A 76 -8.36 15.04 20.08
CA TRP A 76 -6.99 15.31 19.61
C TRP A 76 -6.88 15.64 18.11
N PHE A 77 -7.93 15.39 17.33
CA PHE A 77 -7.93 15.58 15.88
C PHE A 77 -8.92 16.67 15.49
N SER A 78 -8.57 17.47 14.48
CA SER A 78 -9.55 18.29 13.79
C SER A 78 -10.62 17.43 13.11
N ASN A 79 -11.78 18.02 12.80
CA ASN A 79 -12.85 17.31 12.09
C ASN A 79 -12.38 16.72 10.75
N THR A 80 -11.50 17.44 10.04
CA THR A 80 -10.91 16.99 8.78
C THR A 80 -9.99 15.79 8.99
N GLU A 81 -9.12 15.83 9.99
CA GLU A 81 -8.24 14.72 10.33
C GLU A 81 -9.04 13.48 10.75
N LEU A 82 -10.07 13.66 11.57
CA LEU A 82 -10.95 12.56 11.98
C LEU A 82 -11.68 11.94 10.78
N SER A 83 -12.12 12.74 9.82
CA SER A 83 -12.69 12.26 8.56
C SER A 83 -11.70 11.38 7.78
N TYR A 84 -10.44 11.79 7.70
CA TYR A 84 -9.39 11.00 7.04
C TYR A 84 -9.08 9.69 7.76
N VAL A 85 -9.02 9.69 9.10
CA VAL A 85 -8.85 8.47 9.89
C VAL A 85 -10.02 7.51 9.66
N ASN A 86 -11.26 8.00 9.78
CA ASN A 86 -12.46 7.21 9.56
C ASN A 86 -12.50 6.62 8.13
N GLN A 87 -12.07 7.40 7.13
CA GLN A 87 -11.96 6.94 5.76
C GLN A 87 -10.94 5.79 5.63
N GLY A 88 -9.78 5.90 6.28
CA GLY A 88 -8.76 4.85 6.34
C GLY A 88 -9.28 3.55 6.96
N GLU A 89 -9.94 3.65 8.12
CA GLU A 89 -10.51 2.50 8.83
C GLU A 89 -11.65 1.82 8.04
N ALA A 90 -12.54 2.61 7.42
CA ALA A 90 -13.60 2.07 6.57
C ALA A 90 -13.01 1.35 5.34
N THR A 91 -11.94 1.88 4.77
CA THR A 91 -11.21 1.24 3.66
C THR A 91 -10.57 -0.07 4.09
N LEU A 92 -9.97 -0.11 5.29
CA LEU A 92 -9.41 -1.33 5.85
C LEU A 92 -10.46 -2.42 5.99
N ARG A 93 -11.62 -2.09 6.57
CA ARG A 93 -12.74 -3.04 6.72
C ARG A 93 -13.19 -3.60 5.38
N GLY A 94 -13.44 -2.74 4.39
CA GLY A 94 -13.84 -3.17 3.05
C GLY A 94 -12.77 -4.01 2.35
N ALA A 95 -11.48 -3.68 2.50
CA ALA A 95 -10.40 -4.46 1.92
C ALA A 95 -10.29 -5.87 2.55
N LEU A 96 -10.52 -5.98 3.86
CA LEU A 96 -10.54 -7.27 4.56
C LEU A 96 -11.72 -8.13 4.10
N GLU A 97 -12.91 -7.56 3.93
CA GLU A 97 -14.08 -8.27 3.37
C GLU A 97 -13.77 -8.84 1.98
N ILE A 98 -13.13 -8.05 1.10
CA ILE A 98 -12.72 -8.50 -0.23
C ILE A 98 -11.68 -9.63 -0.15
N LEU A 99 -10.72 -9.53 0.76
CA LEU A 99 -9.68 -10.55 0.94
C LEU A 99 -10.25 -11.87 1.48
N GLN A 100 -11.29 -11.81 2.31
CA GLN A 100 -11.94 -12.98 2.90
C GLN A 100 -12.87 -13.70 1.92
N GLN A 101 -13.26 -13.05 0.82
CA GLN A 101 -14.06 -13.69 -0.22
C GLN A 101 -13.29 -14.85 -0.88
N GLN A 102 -13.81 -16.06 -0.72
CA GLN A 102 -13.18 -17.28 -1.25
C GLN A 102 -13.51 -17.51 -2.73
N ASP A 103 -14.75 -17.20 -3.14
CA ASP A 103 -15.25 -17.51 -4.47
C ASP A 103 -15.20 -16.31 -5.44
N GLY A 104 -15.32 -16.58 -6.74
CA GLY A 104 -15.48 -15.55 -7.78
C GLY A 104 -14.19 -14.87 -8.23
N TRP A 105 -13.03 -15.36 -7.80
CA TRP A 105 -11.72 -14.96 -8.31
C TRP A 105 -11.37 -15.72 -9.59
N GLN A 106 -10.89 -15.00 -10.61
CA GLN A 106 -10.47 -15.51 -11.90
C GLN A 106 -8.97 -15.30 -12.08
N THR A 107 -8.25 -16.30 -12.57
CA THR A 107 -6.80 -16.19 -12.80
C THR A 107 -6.52 -15.33 -14.03
N GLU A 108 -5.72 -14.28 -13.87
CA GLU A 108 -5.34 -13.38 -14.97
C GLU A 108 -3.97 -13.74 -15.56
N THR A 109 -3.03 -14.23 -14.75
CA THR A 109 -1.69 -14.62 -15.22
C THR A 109 -1.04 -15.58 -14.22
N TYR A 110 -0.34 -16.59 -14.74
CA TYR A 110 0.64 -17.41 -14.00
C TYR A 110 2.01 -17.13 -14.62
N GLN A 111 2.86 -16.35 -13.95
CA GLN A 111 4.27 -16.30 -14.30
C GLN A 111 4.97 -17.31 -13.40
N GLY A 112 5.69 -18.27 -13.98
CA GLY A 112 6.16 -19.53 -13.35
C GLY A 112 7.18 -19.41 -12.20
N LYS A 113 7.00 -18.45 -11.29
CA LYS A 113 7.82 -18.22 -10.10
C LYS A 113 6.99 -18.05 -8.81
N GLY A 114 5.77 -18.60 -8.77
CA GLY A 114 4.92 -18.56 -7.57
C GLY A 114 4.14 -17.26 -7.36
N GLU A 115 4.12 -16.37 -8.35
CA GLU A 115 3.29 -15.15 -8.33
C GLU A 115 1.92 -15.44 -8.94
N LEU A 116 0.87 -15.26 -8.15
CA LEU A 116 -0.52 -15.45 -8.58
C LEU A 116 -1.19 -14.09 -8.73
N VAL A 117 -1.70 -13.80 -9.94
CA VAL A 117 -2.57 -12.63 -10.16
C VAL A 117 -3.97 -13.10 -10.50
N LEU A 118 -4.91 -12.69 -9.66
CA LEU A 118 -6.34 -12.94 -9.78
C LEU A 118 -7.08 -11.63 -10.05
N SER A 119 -8.29 -11.74 -10.57
CA SER A 119 -9.24 -10.63 -10.61
C SER A 119 -10.66 -11.07 -10.27
N THR A 120 -11.46 -10.13 -9.82
CA THR A 120 -12.90 -10.31 -9.68
C THR A 120 -13.60 -8.99 -10.00
N VAL A 121 -14.91 -9.01 -10.22
CA VAL A 121 -15.71 -7.80 -10.42
C VAL A 121 -16.65 -7.66 -9.23
N LEU A 122 -16.45 -6.59 -8.47
CA LEU A 122 -17.26 -6.28 -7.30
C LEU A 122 -18.31 -5.22 -7.62
N PRO A 123 -19.49 -5.31 -7.00
CA PRO A 123 -20.45 -4.22 -7.00
C PRO A 123 -19.79 -2.91 -6.54
N ARG A 124 -20.08 -1.80 -7.21
CA ARG A 124 -19.57 -0.43 -6.94
C ARG A 124 -18.08 -0.20 -7.21
N LEU A 125 -17.19 -1.15 -6.91
CA LEU A 125 -15.74 -1.00 -7.13
C LEU A 125 -15.31 -1.38 -8.56
N GLY A 126 -16.09 -2.23 -9.23
CA GLY A 126 -15.76 -2.76 -10.55
C GLY A 126 -14.66 -3.83 -10.47
N LYS A 127 -13.77 -3.87 -11.47
CA LYS A 127 -12.72 -4.89 -11.53
C LYS A 127 -11.63 -4.63 -10.49
N VAL A 128 -11.42 -5.59 -9.61
CA VAL A 128 -10.39 -5.62 -8.57
C VAL A 128 -9.39 -6.72 -8.92
N PHE A 129 -8.11 -6.44 -8.68
CA PHE A 129 -7.02 -7.39 -8.84
C PHE A 129 -6.46 -7.79 -7.49
N ARG A 130 -6.12 -9.08 -7.34
CA ARG A 130 -5.40 -9.62 -6.18
C ARG A 130 -4.10 -10.25 -6.66
N MET A 131 -2.99 -9.77 -6.14
CA MET A 131 -1.68 -10.40 -6.30
C MET A 131 -1.33 -11.11 -5.00
N GLU A 132 -0.85 -12.35 -5.10
CA GLU A 132 -0.28 -13.10 -3.98
C GLU A 132 1.14 -13.54 -4.33
N THR A 133 2.07 -13.30 -3.41
CA THR A 133 3.46 -13.76 -3.51
C THR A 133 4.06 -13.99 -2.13
N VAL A 134 5.12 -14.80 -2.06
CA VAL A 134 5.92 -15.02 -0.86
C VAL A 134 7.28 -14.37 -1.07
N LEU A 135 7.65 -13.47 -0.17
CA LEU A 135 8.92 -12.75 -0.21
C LEU A 135 9.83 -13.23 0.91
N ASP A 136 11.11 -13.46 0.60
CA ASP A 136 12.13 -13.81 1.60
C ASP A 136 12.67 -12.57 2.32
N VAL A 137 11.77 -11.82 2.94
CA VAL A 137 12.06 -10.62 3.75
C VAL A 137 11.15 -10.59 4.99
N PRO A 138 11.64 -10.13 6.14
CA PRO A 138 10.81 -9.95 7.33
C PRO A 138 9.68 -8.94 7.11
N VAL A 139 8.53 -9.19 7.73
CA VAL A 139 7.33 -8.32 7.63
C VAL A 139 7.64 -6.89 8.10
N ASP A 140 8.43 -6.71 9.16
CA ASP A 140 8.79 -5.38 9.68
C ASP A 140 9.63 -4.58 8.68
N GLN A 141 10.54 -5.25 7.97
CA GLN A 141 11.34 -4.61 6.93
C GLN A 141 10.45 -4.18 5.75
N LEU A 142 9.51 -5.04 5.35
CA LEU A 142 8.55 -4.72 4.29
C LEU A 142 7.64 -3.55 4.70
N TYR A 143 7.15 -3.53 5.94
CA TYR A 143 6.39 -2.40 6.48
C TYR A 143 7.20 -1.10 6.43
N TYR A 144 8.47 -1.16 6.85
CA TYR A 144 9.33 0.02 6.88
C TYR A 144 9.52 0.61 5.48
N GLU A 145 9.79 -0.23 4.47
CA GLU A 145 9.94 0.22 3.08
C GLU A 145 8.62 0.68 2.44
N LEU A 146 7.48 0.07 2.77
CA LEU A 146 6.19 0.36 2.14
C LEU A 146 5.38 1.47 2.82
N PHE A 147 5.69 1.83 4.07
CA PHE A 147 4.91 2.79 4.84
C PHE A 147 5.77 3.89 5.49
N GLU A 148 6.84 3.53 6.20
CA GLU A 148 7.68 4.53 6.88
C GLU A 148 8.61 5.28 5.92
N LYS A 149 9.17 4.58 4.92
CA LYS A 149 10.00 5.14 3.85
C LYS A 149 9.23 5.42 2.56
N LEU A 150 7.94 5.74 2.70
CA LEU A 150 7.04 5.87 1.56
C LEU A 150 7.54 6.88 0.51
N GLU A 151 8.15 8.00 0.94
CA GLU A 151 8.69 9.01 0.02
C GLU A 151 9.94 8.56 -0.75
N GLN A 152 10.68 7.56 -0.26
CA GLN A 152 11.84 6.97 -0.94
C GLN A 152 11.43 5.86 -1.93
N MET A 153 10.16 5.46 -1.95
CA MET A 153 9.66 4.41 -2.86
C MET A 153 10.02 4.61 -4.34
N PRO A 154 10.03 5.84 -4.92
CA PRO A 154 10.46 6.05 -6.31
C PRO A 154 11.91 5.65 -6.62
N GLU A 155 12.79 5.56 -5.62
CA GLU A 155 14.20 5.15 -5.82
C GLU A 155 14.32 3.71 -6.33
N TRP A 156 13.35 2.86 -5.99
CA TRP A 156 13.34 1.44 -6.36
C TRP A 156 12.10 1.04 -7.17
N ASN A 157 11.02 1.83 -7.14
CA ASN A 157 9.80 1.58 -7.90
C ASN A 157 9.73 2.47 -9.15
N PRO A 158 10.12 1.98 -10.34
CA PRO A 158 10.13 2.76 -11.57
C PRO A 158 8.74 3.07 -12.15
N THR A 159 7.66 2.63 -11.48
CA THR A 159 6.28 3.00 -11.87
C THR A 159 5.86 4.33 -11.27
N LEU A 160 6.61 4.86 -10.32
CA LEU A 160 6.36 6.12 -9.64
C LEU A 160 7.49 7.10 -9.95
N SER A 161 7.13 8.35 -10.25
CA SER A 161 8.10 9.44 -10.38
C SER A 161 8.28 10.19 -9.08
N ARG A 162 7.22 10.28 -8.25
CA ARG A 162 7.26 11.00 -6.98
C ARG A 162 6.23 10.45 -6.01
N VAL A 163 6.57 10.41 -4.74
CA VAL A 163 5.63 10.21 -3.63
C VAL A 163 5.93 11.26 -2.58
N LYS A 164 4.90 11.95 -2.10
CA LYS A 164 4.99 12.96 -1.04
C LYS A 164 3.96 12.71 0.04
N ILE A 165 4.37 12.78 1.30
CA ILE A 165 3.45 12.80 2.44
C ILE A 165 3.02 14.27 2.64
N LEU A 166 1.73 14.54 2.44
CA LEU A 166 1.15 15.87 2.62
C LEU A 166 0.87 16.14 4.11
N GLN A 167 0.41 15.12 4.83
CA GLN A 167 0.11 15.19 6.26
C GLN A 167 0.22 13.79 6.88
N ARG A 168 0.77 13.70 8.10
CA ARG A 168 0.70 12.50 8.95
C ARG A 168 -0.29 12.78 10.08
N ILE A 169 -1.26 11.89 10.23
CA ILE A 169 -2.38 12.01 11.16
C ILE A 169 -2.32 10.86 12.15
N GLY A 170 -1.89 11.16 13.37
CA GLY A 170 -1.56 10.14 14.35
C GLY A 170 -0.43 9.22 13.87
N LYS A 171 -0.49 7.95 14.28
CA LYS A 171 0.53 6.95 13.95
C LYS A 171 0.24 6.20 12.65
N ASP A 172 -1.03 6.08 12.33
CA ASP A 172 -1.49 5.05 11.38
C ASP A 172 -2.01 5.61 10.06
N THR A 173 -2.26 6.92 9.97
CA THR A 173 -2.89 7.53 8.79
C THR A 173 -1.99 8.56 8.13
N LEU A 174 -1.81 8.45 6.81
CA LEU A 174 -1.06 9.37 5.97
C LEU A 174 -1.96 9.92 4.86
N LEU A 175 -1.94 11.22 4.68
CA LEU A 175 -2.42 11.86 3.45
C LEU A 175 -1.24 12.00 2.49
N THR A 176 -1.40 11.52 1.26
CA THR A 176 -0.30 11.36 0.31
C THR A 176 -0.63 11.93 -1.06
N HIS A 177 0.39 12.41 -1.77
CA HIS A 177 0.37 12.75 -3.19
C HIS A 177 1.36 11.87 -3.94
N GLU A 178 0.85 11.03 -4.84
CA GLU A 178 1.65 10.08 -5.59
C GLU A 178 1.55 10.39 -7.09
N ILE A 179 2.68 10.41 -7.78
CA ILE A 179 2.74 10.67 -9.22
C ILE A 179 3.37 9.46 -9.91
N THR A 180 2.67 8.96 -10.92
CA THR A 180 3.15 7.86 -11.77
C THR A 180 4.22 8.34 -12.75
N ALA A 181 5.19 7.47 -13.03
CA ALA A 181 6.22 7.77 -14.02
C ALA A 181 5.65 7.70 -15.44
N GLN A 182 5.97 8.71 -16.26
CA GLN A 182 5.78 8.63 -17.71
C GLN A 182 7.08 8.14 -18.34
N ARG A 183 6.98 7.12 -19.20
CA ARG A 183 8.13 6.59 -19.94
C ARG A 183 7.93 6.83 -21.43
N PRO A 184 9.01 7.09 -22.20
CA PRO A 184 8.93 7.13 -23.66
C PRO A 184 8.30 5.84 -24.21
N GLY A 185 7.29 5.98 -25.07
CA GLY A 185 6.55 4.85 -25.65
C GLY A 185 5.35 4.33 -24.83
N ASN A 186 5.10 4.83 -23.61
CA ASN A 186 3.88 4.50 -22.88
C ASN A 186 2.67 5.22 -23.50
N LEU A 187 1.63 4.45 -23.85
CA LEU A 187 0.31 4.97 -24.27
C LEU A 187 -0.45 5.62 -23.11
N ILE A 188 -0.03 5.37 -21.87
CA ILE A 188 -0.67 5.88 -20.65
C ILE A 188 0.14 7.09 -20.18
N GLY A 189 -0.46 8.27 -20.28
CA GLY A 189 0.12 9.51 -19.73
C GLY A 189 0.25 9.49 -18.21
N GLN A 190 1.10 10.38 -17.69
CA GLN A 190 1.29 10.59 -16.25
C GLN A 190 -0.04 10.89 -15.55
N ARG A 191 -0.20 10.30 -14.37
CA ARG A 191 -1.31 10.55 -13.44
C ARG A 191 -0.81 10.87 -12.06
N ASP A 192 -1.58 11.66 -11.33
CA ASP A 192 -1.40 11.85 -9.91
C ASP A 192 -2.57 11.33 -9.08
N PHE A 193 -2.28 11.03 -7.82
CA PHE A 193 -3.25 10.52 -6.87
C PHE A 193 -3.10 11.26 -5.56
N VAL A 194 -4.22 11.73 -5.02
CA VAL A 194 -4.31 12.19 -3.63
C VAL A 194 -5.05 11.12 -2.87
N SER A 195 -4.40 10.52 -1.88
CA SER A 195 -4.92 9.32 -1.20
C SER A 195 -4.66 9.35 0.29
N ILE A 196 -5.61 8.80 1.04
CA ILE A 196 -5.37 8.34 2.40
C ILE A 196 -4.71 6.97 2.31
N ARG A 197 -3.59 6.80 3.01
CA ARG A 197 -3.00 5.51 3.34
C ARG A 197 -3.15 5.25 4.82
N HIS A 198 -3.62 4.08 5.18
CA HIS A 198 -3.85 3.69 6.57
C HIS A 198 -3.16 2.36 6.86
N CYS A 199 -2.44 2.27 7.97
CA CYS A 199 -1.82 1.03 8.43
C CYS A 199 -2.52 0.48 9.65
N TRP A 200 -2.67 -0.83 9.71
CA TRP A 200 -3.09 -1.53 10.90
C TRP A 200 -2.25 -2.78 11.11
N LYS A 201 -1.88 -3.06 12.35
CA LYS A 201 -1.05 -4.20 12.71
C LYS A 201 -1.78 -5.06 13.73
N LYS A 202 -1.79 -6.36 13.49
CA LYS A 202 -2.30 -7.36 14.44
C LYS A 202 -1.32 -8.52 14.49
N GLU A 203 -0.75 -8.75 15.68
CA GLU A 203 0.23 -9.81 15.93
C GLU A 203 1.39 -9.76 14.92
N THR A 204 1.46 -10.74 14.02
CA THR A 204 2.50 -10.88 12.98
C THR A 204 2.07 -10.34 11.61
N THR A 205 0.87 -9.78 11.51
CA THR A 205 0.28 -9.33 10.24
C THR A 205 0.17 -7.82 10.19
N VAL A 206 0.58 -7.24 9.06
CA VAL A 206 0.49 -5.81 8.76
C VAL A 206 -0.43 -5.61 7.57
N TYR A 207 -1.40 -4.72 7.71
CA TYR A 207 -2.33 -4.32 6.67
C TYR A 207 -2.04 -2.88 6.28
N LEU A 208 -1.78 -2.67 4.99
CA LEU A 208 -1.60 -1.34 4.40
C LEU A 208 -2.73 -1.14 3.40
N VAL A 209 -3.59 -0.16 3.63
CA VAL A 209 -4.70 0.16 2.73
C VAL A 209 -4.59 1.58 2.24
N GLY A 210 -5.17 1.84 1.06
CA GLY A 210 -5.20 3.17 0.49
C GLY A 210 -6.50 3.43 -0.25
N THR A 211 -6.99 4.67 -0.18
CA THR A 211 -8.15 5.13 -0.95
C THR A 211 -7.95 6.55 -1.42
N ALA A 212 -8.49 6.87 -2.60
CA ALA A 212 -8.54 8.23 -3.09
C ALA A 212 -9.30 9.13 -2.12
N THR A 213 -8.84 10.37 -1.98
CA THR A 213 -9.48 11.38 -1.13
C THR A 213 -9.37 12.77 -1.74
N HIS A 214 -10.19 13.68 -1.24
CA HIS A 214 -10.07 15.10 -1.53
C HIS A 214 -9.23 15.79 -0.45
N SER A 215 -8.36 16.70 -0.86
CA SER A 215 -7.59 17.52 0.07
C SER A 215 -7.30 18.90 -0.49
N GLU A 216 -7.48 19.91 0.36
CA GLU A 216 -7.12 21.29 0.06
C GLU A 216 -5.60 21.49 -0.02
N PHE A 217 -4.81 20.61 0.60
CA PHE A 217 -3.34 20.63 0.48
C PHE A 217 -2.86 20.33 -0.94
N MET A 218 -3.68 19.67 -1.77
CA MET A 218 -3.32 19.29 -3.14
C MET A 218 -4.53 19.32 -4.09
N PRO A 219 -4.97 20.52 -4.53
CA PRO A 219 -6.06 20.65 -5.48
C PRO A 219 -5.71 20.08 -6.87
N MET A 220 -6.72 19.96 -7.74
CA MET A 220 -6.53 19.51 -9.13
C MET A 220 -5.62 20.47 -9.90
N GLN A 221 -4.58 19.94 -10.54
CA GLN A 221 -3.65 20.75 -11.34
C GLN A 221 -4.03 20.72 -12.82
N LYS A 222 -4.00 21.88 -13.47
CA LYS A 222 -4.29 21.99 -14.90
C LYS A 222 -3.29 21.16 -15.71
N GLY A 223 -3.82 20.29 -16.58
CA GLY A 223 -2.99 19.43 -17.44
C GLY A 223 -2.52 18.13 -16.78
N GLN A 224 -2.88 17.88 -15.51
CA GLN A 224 -2.62 16.62 -14.84
C GLN A 224 -3.92 15.81 -14.75
N VAL A 225 -3.84 14.52 -15.08
CA VAL A 225 -4.98 13.59 -14.97
C VAL A 225 -4.94 12.94 -13.59
N ARG A 226 -6.05 13.03 -12.85
CA ARG A 226 -6.27 12.39 -11.56
C ARG A 226 -7.27 11.24 -11.68
#